data_AF-A0A1H7R322-F1
#
_entry.id   AF-A0A1H7R322-F1
#
_cell.length_a   1.000
_cell.length_b   1.000
_cell.length_c   1.000
_cell.angle_alpha   90.00
_cell.angle_beta   90.00
_cell.angle_gamma   90.00
#
_symmetry.space_group_name_H-M   'P 1'
#
loop_
_entity.id
_entity.type
_entity.pdbx_description
1 polymer ?
#
loop_
_entity_poly.entity_id
_entity_poly.type
_entity_poly.pdbx_seq_one_letter_code
_entity_poly.pdbx_strand_id
1 'polypeptide(L)'
;MTVAGSTFVQDVGRPLAFTADGLVAVSGHDWRDGVLHDAALIEGHARPDRARIARIDQPEPAQDLSLTIRSFPGQSAPLLRLSLPAGAQGDLDDRLAAELFLPQPLFAALRQDLIDGRAGHLSFAATTNLWLREGNADEEPPVFHLPPEADGRPAQAHGRVHSISWRPLDPAGDPAFVASGQPDQEAEEPEDPVSEQLRRINWSLKQVLIILVFLMLIIALK
;
A
#
# COMPACT_ATOMS: atom_id res chain seq x y z
N MET A 1 16.89 3.27 19.91
CA MET A 1 17.49 4.63 19.88
C MET A 1 16.69 5.52 20.81
N THR A 2 17.33 6.41 21.58
CA THR A 2 16.61 7.32 22.47
C THR A 2 16.76 8.76 21.98
N VAL A 3 15.64 9.45 21.79
CA VAL A 3 15.59 10.86 21.38
C VAL A 3 14.63 11.59 22.31
N ALA A 4 15.08 12.69 22.90
CA ALA A 4 14.30 13.52 23.83
C ALA A 4 13.56 12.75 24.93
N GLY A 5 14.19 11.69 25.47
CA GLY A 5 13.61 10.86 26.54
C GLY A 5 12.63 9.78 26.08
N SER A 6 12.33 9.67 24.79
CA SER A 6 11.55 8.58 24.20
C SER A 6 12.48 7.56 23.53
N THR A 7 12.20 6.27 23.70
CA THR A 7 12.91 5.20 22.99
C THR A 7 12.13 4.80 21.74
N PHE A 8 12.86 4.56 20.65
CA PHE A 8 12.36 4.12 19.37
C PHE A 8 13.05 2.81 18.96
N VAL A 9 12.25 1.89 18.42
CA VAL A 9 12.70 0.57 17.96
C VAL A 9 12.22 0.32 16.53
N GLN A 10 13.04 -0.38 15.75
CA GLN A 10 12.62 -0.85 14.42
C GLN A 10 11.84 -2.15 14.59
N ASP A 11 10.56 -2.14 14.22
CA ASP A 11 9.76 -3.36 14.12
C ASP A 11 9.67 -3.77 12.66
N VAL A 12 10.71 -4.48 12.21
CA VAL A 12 10.82 -4.99 10.84
C VAL A 12 9.83 -6.13 10.56
N GLY A 13 8.97 -6.51 11.51
CA GLY A 13 7.93 -7.51 11.31
C GLY A 13 6.56 -6.90 11.00
N ARG A 14 6.30 -5.65 11.39
CA ARG A 14 4.99 -5.03 11.25
C ARG A 14 4.75 -4.52 9.83
N PRO A 15 3.75 -5.04 9.10
CA PRO A 15 3.42 -4.54 7.78
C PRO A 15 2.77 -3.16 7.86
N LEU A 16 3.09 -2.31 6.90
CA LEU A 16 2.45 -1.02 6.68
C LEU A 16 1.72 -1.07 5.34
N ALA A 17 0.40 -0.90 5.40
CA ALA A 17 -0.46 -0.85 4.22
C ALA A 17 -0.62 0.59 3.73
N PHE A 18 -0.85 0.74 2.43
CA PHE A 18 -1.06 2.00 1.76
C PHE A 18 -2.19 1.86 0.74
N THR A 19 -2.96 2.92 0.58
CA THR A 19 -3.89 3.13 -0.52
C THR A 19 -3.42 4.31 -1.36
N ALA A 20 -3.60 4.26 -2.67
CA ALA A 20 -3.25 5.33 -3.58
C ALA A 20 -4.32 5.58 -4.64
N ASP A 21 -4.54 6.86 -4.93
CA ASP A 21 -5.54 7.38 -5.85
C ASP A 21 -4.93 8.49 -6.73
N GLY A 22 -5.70 8.98 -7.69
CA GLY A 22 -5.25 10.05 -8.59
C GLY A 22 -4.07 9.63 -9.47
N LEU A 23 -4.02 8.34 -9.84
CA LEU A 23 -2.91 7.76 -10.59
C LEU A 23 -2.90 8.27 -12.04
N VAL A 24 -1.78 8.83 -12.47
CA VAL A 24 -1.57 9.38 -13.81
C VAL A 24 -0.32 8.79 -14.42
N ALA A 25 -0.45 8.15 -15.59
CA ALA A 25 0.69 7.65 -16.34
C ALA A 25 1.39 8.81 -17.07
N VAL A 26 2.67 9.02 -16.77
CA VAL A 26 3.53 10.01 -17.41
C VAL A 26 4.51 9.29 -18.31
N SER A 27 4.44 9.56 -19.60
CA SER A 27 5.39 9.01 -20.59
C SER A 27 6.60 9.92 -20.72
N GLY A 28 7.79 9.33 -20.82
CA GLY A 28 9.03 10.07 -20.96
C GLY A 28 10.16 9.19 -21.45
N HIS A 29 11.17 9.80 -22.02
CA HIS A 29 12.43 9.13 -22.34
C HIS A 29 13.57 9.98 -21.80
N ASP A 30 14.61 9.33 -21.30
CA ASP A 30 15.83 10.00 -20.89
C ASP A 30 17.06 9.39 -21.57
N TRP A 31 18.10 10.21 -21.73
CA TRP A 31 19.37 9.76 -22.26
C TRP A 31 20.32 9.53 -21.08
N ARG A 32 20.82 8.30 -20.92
CA ARG A 32 21.83 7.96 -19.91
C ARG A 32 23.01 7.30 -20.61
N ASP A 33 24.20 7.85 -20.40
CA ASP A 33 25.44 7.37 -21.04
C ASP A 33 25.32 7.22 -22.58
N GLY A 34 24.55 8.11 -23.22
CA GLY A 34 24.30 8.09 -24.66
C GLY A 34 23.30 7.04 -25.15
N VAL A 35 22.65 6.30 -24.25
CA VAL A 35 21.59 5.32 -24.55
C VAL A 35 20.24 5.91 -24.19
N LEU A 36 19.25 5.72 -25.07
CA LEU A 36 17.86 6.10 -24.82
C LEU A 36 17.21 5.09 -23.87
N HIS A 37 16.64 5.58 -22.78
CA HIS A 37 15.94 4.79 -21.79
C HIS A 37 14.48 5.24 -21.68
N ASP A 38 13.59 4.27 -21.41
CA ASP A 38 12.22 4.57 -21.01
C ASP A 38 12.24 5.19 -19.61
N ALA A 39 11.75 6.42 -19.51
CA ALA A 39 11.64 7.18 -18.27
C ALA A 39 10.17 7.29 -17.82
N ALA A 40 9.28 6.47 -18.38
CA ALA A 40 7.89 6.42 -17.97
C ALA A 40 7.75 6.14 -16.47
N LEU A 41 6.81 6.83 -15.86
CA LEU A 41 6.47 6.73 -14.46
C LEU A 41 4.96 6.89 -14.28
N ILE A 42 4.46 6.56 -13.09
CA ILE A 42 3.08 6.85 -12.69
C ILE A 42 3.16 7.75 -11.46
N GLU A 43 2.45 8.86 -11.48
CA GLU A 43 2.33 9.77 -10.33
C GLU A 43 0.97 9.59 -9.67
N GLY A 44 0.86 9.93 -8.40
CA GLY A 44 -0.41 9.96 -7.69
C GLY A 44 -0.23 10.36 -6.23
N HIS A 45 -1.24 10.06 -5.43
CA HIS A 45 -1.28 10.36 -4.00
C HIS A 45 -1.50 9.07 -3.23
N ALA A 46 -0.72 8.84 -2.18
CA ALA A 46 -0.87 7.68 -1.33
C ALA A 46 -1.14 8.09 0.11
N ARG A 47 -1.74 7.17 0.87
CA ARG A 47 -2.02 7.35 2.29
C ARG A 47 -1.73 6.04 3.02
N PRO A 48 -1.09 6.09 4.20
CA PRO A 48 -1.00 4.90 5.04
C PRO A 48 -2.41 4.45 5.46
N ASP A 49 -2.74 3.18 5.26
CA ASP A 49 -4.02 2.62 5.69
C ASP A 49 -3.96 2.28 7.18
N ARG A 50 -4.91 2.83 7.96
CA ARG A 50 -5.01 2.69 9.43
C ARG A 50 -3.68 2.93 10.16
N ALA A 51 -2.85 3.80 9.64
CA ALA A 51 -1.54 4.12 10.22
C ALA A 51 -1.22 5.59 9.96
N ARG A 52 -0.17 6.08 10.62
CA ARG A 52 0.34 7.44 10.47
C ARG A 52 1.85 7.41 10.31
N ILE A 53 2.41 8.35 9.54
CA ILE A 53 3.86 8.50 9.38
C ILE A 53 4.30 9.84 9.96
N ALA A 54 5.24 9.84 10.89
CA ALA A 54 5.75 11.04 11.55
C ALA A 54 7.28 11.16 11.41
N ARG A 55 7.81 12.31 11.83
CA ARG A 55 9.23 12.44 12.18
C ARG A 55 9.39 12.35 13.69
N ILE A 56 10.57 11.90 14.15
CA ILE A 56 10.89 11.82 15.58
C ILE A 56 10.89 13.20 16.26
N ASP A 57 11.16 14.27 15.51
CA ASP A 57 11.30 15.65 15.96
C ASP A 57 10.15 16.58 15.56
N GLN A 58 9.08 16.05 14.93
CA GLN A 58 7.89 16.82 14.58
C GLN A 58 6.62 16.18 15.14
N PRO A 59 5.71 16.98 15.72
CA PRO A 59 4.55 16.44 16.41
C PRO A 59 3.44 15.96 15.47
N GLU A 60 3.33 16.52 14.27
CA GLU A 60 2.22 16.24 13.37
C GLU A 60 2.60 15.13 12.37
N PRO A 61 1.87 14.00 12.37
CA PRO A 61 2.06 12.94 11.40
C PRO A 61 1.43 13.32 10.06
N ALA A 62 2.07 12.88 8.98
CA ALA A 62 1.54 12.93 7.64
C ALA A 62 0.42 11.90 7.43
N GLN A 63 -0.57 12.34 6.65
CA GLN A 63 -1.74 11.59 6.21
C GLN A 63 -1.76 11.39 4.70
N ASP A 64 -1.11 12.27 3.94
CA ASP A 64 -0.97 12.17 2.49
C ASP A 64 0.51 12.21 2.09
N LEU A 65 0.84 11.57 0.98
CA LEU A 65 2.20 11.54 0.47
C LEU A 65 2.19 11.45 -1.05
N SER A 66 3.11 12.20 -1.66
CA SER A 66 3.30 12.16 -3.11
C SER A 66 3.84 10.78 -3.51
N LEU A 67 3.14 10.08 -4.40
CA LEU A 67 3.53 8.76 -4.89
C LEU A 67 4.15 8.89 -6.28
N THR A 68 5.32 8.29 -6.47
CA THR A 68 5.90 8.03 -7.78
C THR A 68 6.17 6.55 -7.95
N ILE A 69 5.60 5.93 -8.97
CA ILE A 69 5.84 4.53 -9.31
C ILE A 69 6.76 4.48 -10.52
N ARG A 70 7.86 3.75 -10.41
CA ARG A 70 8.87 3.59 -11.47
C ARG A 70 9.05 2.12 -11.78
N SER A 71 9.36 1.85 -13.04
CA SER A 71 9.93 0.54 -13.38
C SER A 71 11.36 0.46 -12.84
N PHE A 72 11.73 -0.72 -12.34
CA PHE A 72 13.11 -1.06 -12.01
C PHE A 72 13.56 -2.26 -12.86
N PRO A 73 14.76 -2.19 -13.47
CA PRO A 73 15.30 -3.30 -14.25
C PRO A 73 15.67 -4.46 -13.31
N GLY A 74 14.87 -5.52 -13.30
CA GLY A 74 15.14 -6.74 -12.55
C GLY A 74 13.88 -7.55 -12.26
N GLN A 75 14.07 -8.79 -11.80
CA GLN A 75 12.98 -9.67 -11.33
C GLN A 75 12.87 -9.65 -9.79
N SER A 76 13.47 -8.66 -9.13
CA SER A 76 13.42 -8.52 -7.67
C SER A 76 12.01 -8.24 -7.17
N ALA A 77 11.74 -8.50 -5.88
CA ALA A 77 10.49 -8.09 -5.26
C ALA A 77 10.33 -6.54 -5.35
N PRO A 78 9.09 -6.02 -5.44
CA PRO A 78 8.90 -4.58 -5.48
C PRO A 78 9.40 -3.90 -4.21
N LEU A 79 9.92 -2.68 -4.37
CA LEU A 79 10.57 -1.92 -3.30
C LEU A 79 9.83 -0.61 -3.08
N LEU A 80 9.72 -0.22 -1.82
CA LEU A 80 9.22 1.08 -1.38
C LEU A 80 10.39 1.89 -0.83
N ARG A 81 10.49 3.15 -1.23
CA ARG A 81 11.32 4.17 -0.60
C ARG A 81 10.41 5.27 -0.08
N LEU A 82 10.59 5.64 1.19
CA LEU A 82 9.96 6.82 1.78
C LEU A 82 11.04 7.84 2.05
N SER A 83 10.85 9.08 1.64
CA SER A 83 11.87 10.12 1.80
C SER A 83 11.26 11.49 2.00
N LEU A 84 12.09 12.41 2.49
CA LEU A 84 11.84 13.84 2.50
C LEU A 84 12.79 14.48 1.47
N PRO A 85 12.30 15.02 0.34
CA PRO A 85 13.14 15.71 -0.63
C PRO A 85 13.89 16.87 0.03
N ALA A 86 15.18 16.98 -0.28
CA ALA A 86 16.02 18.04 0.26
C ALA A 86 15.50 19.42 -0.16
N GLY A 87 15.34 20.33 0.80
CA GLY A 87 14.87 21.70 0.53
C GLY A 87 13.36 21.84 0.38
N ALA A 88 12.58 20.77 0.57
CA ALA A 88 11.12 20.87 0.60
C ALA A 88 10.67 21.72 1.82
N GLN A 89 9.84 22.72 1.56
CA GLN A 89 9.26 23.64 2.55
C GLN A 89 7.75 23.40 2.58
N GLY A 90 7.13 23.54 3.75
CA GLY A 90 5.70 23.25 3.93
C GLY A 90 5.45 22.20 5.01
N ASP A 91 4.22 21.70 5.05
CA ASP A 91 3.79 20.67 5.98
C ASP A 91 4.48 19.32 5.69
N LEU A 92 4.43 18.36 6.61
CA LEU A 92 4.97 17.02 6.36
C LEU A 92 4.26 16.34 5.19
N ASP A 93 2.96 16.56 5.00
CA ASP A 93 2.18 16.05 3.86
C ASP A 93 2.73 16.55 2.51
N ASP A 94 3.12 17.82 2.43
CA ASP A 94 3.67 18.43 1.20
C ASP A 94 5.05 17.88 0.83
N ARG A 95 5.76 17.33 1.82
CA ARG A 95 7.18 16.96 1.69
C ARG A 95 7.39 15.45 1.72
N LEU A 96 6.46 14.66 2.24
CA LEU A 96 6.62 13.22 2.31
C LEU A 96 6.39 12.60 0.94
N ALA A 97 7.39 11.88 0.43
CA ALA A 97 7.32 11.20 -0.85
C ALA A 97 7.48 9.69 -0.68
N ALA A 98 6.65 8.91 -1.38
CA ALA A 98 6.86 7.50 -1.64
C ALA A 98 7.31 7.27 -3.08
N GLU A 99 8.35 6.46 -3.22
CA GLU A 99 8.75 5.89 -4.49
C GLU A 99 8.57 4.37 -4.48
N LEU A 100 7.74 3.88 -5.39
CA LEU A 100 7.45 2.47 -5.57
C LEU A 100 8.16 1.96 -6.81
N PHE A 101 9.12 1.06 -6.63
CA PHE A 101 9.88 0.44 -7.70
C PHE A 101 9.27 -0.93 -8.02
N LEU A 102 8.65 -1.05 -9.19
CA LEU A 102 8.01 -2.27 -9.64
C LEU A 102 8.87 -2.99 -10.68
N PRO A 103 8.88 -4.33 -10.68
CA PRO A 103 9.41 -5.10 -11.80
C PRO A 103 8.71 -4.73 -13.11
N GLN A 104 9.46 -4.69 -14.21
CA GLN A 104 8.95 -4.28 -15.53
C GLN A 104 7.61 -4.92 -15.91
N PRO A 105 7.37 -6.24 -15.75
CA PRO A 105 6.09 -6.84 -16.13
C PRO A 105 4.90 -6.27 -15.32
N LEU A 106 5.12 -6.03 -14.03
CA LEU A 106 4.09 -5.51 -13.14
C LEU A 106 3.81 -4.02 -13.41
N PHE A 107 4.86 -3.24 -13.64
CA PHE A 107 4.73 -1.84 -14.04
C PHE A 107 3.96 -1.70 -15.36
N ALA A 108 4.31 -2.51 -16.36
CA ALA A 108 3.64 -2.49 -17.66
C ALA A 108 2.16 -2.87 -17.56
N ALA A 109 1.82 -3.88 -16.74
CA ALA A 109 0.44 -4.29 -16.49
C ALA A 109 -0.37 -3.17 -15.83
N LEU A 110 0.16 -2.57 -14.75
CA LEU A 110 -0.49 -1.44 -14.06
C LEU A 110 -0.69 -0.26 -15.00
N ARG A 111 0.31 0.10 -15.81
CA ARG A 111 0.21 1.20 -16.78
C ARG A 111 -0.88 0.94 -17.82
N GLN A 112 -0.98 -0.30 -18.32
CA GLN A 112 -2.02 -0.67 -19.28
C GLN A 112 -3.41 -0.62 -18.64
N ASP A 113 -3.56 -1.16 -17.43
CA ASP A 113 -4.83 -1.11 -16.71
C ASP A 113 -5.23 0.32 -16.34
N LEU A 114 -4.28 1.22 -16.11
CA LEU A 114 -4.55 2.66 -15.92
C LEU A 114 -5.13 3.30 -17.19
N ILE A 115 -4.50 3.04 -18.34
CA ILE A 115 -4.97 3.53 -19.65
C ILE A 115 -6.39 3.02 -19.94
N ASP A 116 -6.67 1.78 -19.57
CA ASP A 116 -7.97 1.14 -19.79
C ASP A 116 -9.00 1.47 -18.68
N GLY A 117 -8.66 2.34 -17.71
CA GLY A 117 -9.55 2.74 -16.62
C GLY A 117 -9.81 1.65 -15.56
N ARG A 118 -9.02 0.57 -15.55
CA ARG A 118 -9.14 -0.57 -14.62
C ARG A 118 -8.31 -0.43 -13.34
N ALA A 119 -7.50 0.63 -13.20
CA ALA A 119 -6.57 0.81 -12.09
C ALA A 119 -6.68 2.19 -11.42
N GLY A 120 -7.89 2.68 -11.18
CA GLY A 120 -8.10 3.98 -10.55
C GLY A 120 -7.76 4.05 -9.05
N HIS A 121 -7.75 2.90 -8.36
CA HIS A 121 -7.37 2.76 -6.95
C HIS A 121 -6.33 1.65 -6.80
N LEU A 122 -5.23 1.94 -6.11
CA LEU A 122 -4.13 1.01 -5.83
C LEU A 122 -4.01 0.76 -4.33
N SER A 123 -3.80 -0.48 -3.93
CA SER A 123 -3.49 -0.86 -2.56
C SER A 123 -2.21 -1.68 -2.54
N PHE A 124 -1.32 -1.40 -1.60
CA PHE A 124 -0.09 -2.18 -1.41
C PHE A 124 0.31 -2.25 0.05
N ALA A 125 1.02 -3.31 0.43
CA ALA A 125 1.55 -3.46 1.78
C ALA A 125 3.03 -3.82 1.75
N ALA A 126 3.78 -3.19 2.64
CA ALA A 126 5.22 -3.30 2.73
C ALA A 126 5.69 -3.50 4.16
N THR A 127 6.71 -4.33 4.31
CA THR A 127 7.51 -4.39 5.53
C THR A 127 8.57 -3.31 5.44
N THR A 128 8.60 -2.37 6.38
CA THR A 128 9.49 -1.20 6.34
C THR A 128 10.52 -1.21 7.46
N ASN A 129 11.59 -0.42 7.33
CA ASN A 129 12.55 -0.16 8.40
C ASN A 129 12.21 1.12 9.20
N LEU A 130 10.93 1.53 9.19
CA LEU A 130 10.43 2.64 10.01
C LEU A 130 10.50 2.27 11.50
N TRP A 131 10.47 3.30 12.33
CA TRP A 131 10.63 3.18 13.77
C TRP A 131 9.27 3.32 14.46
N LEU A 132 9.06 2.57 15.53
CA LEU A 132 7.93 2.74 16.44
C LEU A 132 8.45 3.26 17.78
N ARG A 133 7.64 4.06 18.46
CA ARG A 133 7.94 4.48 19.83
C ARG A 133 7.73 3.28 20.76
N GLU A 134 8.75 2.96 21.55
CA GLU A 134 8.70 1.90 22.56
C GLU A 134 7.62 2.24 23.60
N GLY A 135 6.78 1.26 23.94
CA GLY A 135 5.62 1.45 24.82
C GLY A 135 4.32 1.90 24.12
N ASN A 136 4.40 2.34 22.86
CA ASN A 136 3.24 2.73 22.05
C ASN A 136 3.01 1.79 20.85
N ALA A 137 3.61 0.60 20.85
CA ALA A 137 3.46 -0.35 19.74
C ALA A 137 1.99 -0.74 19.50
N ASP A 138 1.17 -0.76 20.56
CA ASP A 138 -0.25 -1.11 20.51
C ASP A 138 -1.19 0.11 20.36
N GLU A 139 -0.65 1.30 20.08
CA GLU A 139 -1.45 2.49 19.79
C GLU A 139 -2.22 2.32 18.47
N GLU A 140 -3.50 2.73 18.45
CA GLU A 140 -4.36 2.67 17.26
C GLU A 140 -4.90 4.08 16.93
N PRO A 141 -4.58 4.65 15.75
CA PRO A 141 -3.73 4.07 14.72
C PRO A 141 -2.23 4.13 15.08
N PRO A 142 -1.43 3.13 14.71
CA PRO A 142 0.01 3.14 14.94
C PRO A 142 0.72 4.27 14.21
N VAL A 143 1.68 4.89 14.89
CA VAL A 143 2.50 5.98 14.34
C VAL A 143 3.91 5.47 14.04
N PHE A 144 4.21 5.32 12.75
CA PHE A 144 5.53 4.97 12.25
C PHE A 144 6.39 6.21 12.06
N HIS A 145 7.67 6.13 12.37
CA HIS A 145 8.57 7.28 12.39
C HIS A 145 9.70 7.06 11.38
N LEU A 146 9.95 8.09 10.56
CA LEU A 146 11.15 8.13 9.74
C LEU A 146 12.40 8.14 10.63
N PRO A 147 13.50 7.49 10.19
CA PRO A 147 14.77 7.62 10.89
C PRO A 147 15.20 9.09 10.93
N PRO A 148 15.93 9.51 11.96
CA PRO A 148 16.44 10.86 12.02
C PRO A 148 17.47 11.09 10.90
N GLU A 149 17.60 12.34 10.49
CA GLU A 149 18.68 12.76 9.59
C GLU A 149 20.04 12.47 10.24
N ALA A 150 20.93 11.83 9.49
CA ALA A 150 22.27 11.46 9.95
C ALA A 150 23.30 11.89 8.91
N ASP A 151 24.39 12.51 9.36
CA ASP A 151 25.55 12.87 8.54
C ASP A 151 25.20 13.69 7.26
N GLY A 152 24.22 14.58 7.36
CA GLY A 152 23.77 15.43 6.24
C GLY A 152 22.97 14.69 5.16
N ARG A 153 22.59 13.42 5.40
CA ARG A 153 21.70 12.67 4.50
C ARG A 153 20.24 12.90 4.88
N PRO A 154 19.35 13.07 3.89
CA PRO A 154 17.93 13.22 4.16
C PRO A 154 17.37 11.96 4.83
N ALA A 155 16.41 12.14 5.72
CA ALA A 155 15.69 11.05 6.36
C ALA A 155 15.01 10.17 5.29
N GLN A 156 15.30 8.87 5.31
CA GLN A 156 14.81 7.92 4.34
C GLN A 156 14.53 6.56 4.98
N ALA A 157 13.39 5.98 4.65
CA ALA A 157 13.05 4.61 4.96
C ALA A 157 12.91 3.77 3.69
N HIS A 158 13.09 2.47 3.85
CA HIS A 158 12.97 1.48 2.80
C HIS A 158 11.98 0.41 3.25
N GLY A 159 11.26 -0.14 2.28
CA GLY A 159 10.39 -1.28 2.51
C GLY A 159 10.42 -2.26 1.36
N ARG A 160 10.07 -3.51 1.68
CA ARG A 160 9.82 -4.56 0.70
C ARG A 160 8.32 -4.77 0.60
N VAL A 161 7.79 -4.58 -0.60
CA VAL A 161 6.37 -4.79 -0.88
C VAL A 161 6.10 -6.28 -1.00
N HIS A 162 5.12 -6.77 -0.26
CA HIS A 162 4.73 -8.18 -0.25
C HIS A 162 3.36 -8.42 -0.87
N SER A 163 2.52 -7.39 -1.01
CA SER A 163 1.26 -7.45 -1.73
C SER A 163 0.97 -6.13 -2.44
N ILE A 164 0.37 -6.22 -3.63
CA ILE A 164 -0.06 -5.10 -4.44
C ILE A 164 -1.26 -5.52 -5.27
N SER A 165 -2.28 -4.68 -5.33
CA SER A 165 -3.52 -4.91 -6.05
C SER A 165 -4.12 -3.58 -6.49
N TRP A 166 -4.80 -3.54 -7.63
CA TRP A 166 -5.52 -2.36 -8.08
C TRP A 166 -6.90 -2.72 -8.59
N ARG A 167 -7.79 -1.74 -8.58
CA ARG A 167 -9.17 -1.85 -9.05
C ARG A 167 -9.58 -0.56 -9.76
N PRO A 168 -10.65 -0.59 -10.58
CA PRO A 168 -11.25 0.64 -11.11
C PRO A 168 -11.59 1.59 -9.97
N LEU A 169 -11.57 2.90 -10.24
CA LEU A 169 -12.10 3.86 -9.28
C LEU A 169 -13.61 3.59 -9.19
N ASP A 170 -14.13 3.37 -7.98
CA ASP A 170 -15.58 3.30 -7.79
C ASP A 170 -16.15 4.65 -8.28
N PRO A 171 -17.08 4.67 -9.24
CA PRO A 171 -17.75 5.91 -9.59
C PRO A 171 -18.42 6.37 -8.30
N ALA A 172 -17.90 7.48 -7.73
CA ALA A 172 -18.43 8.03 -6.50
C ALA A 172 -19.95 8.10 -6.65
N GLY A 173 -20.66 7.39 -5.76
CA GLY A 173 -22.12 7.47 -5.71
C GLY A 173 -22.49 8.93 -5.61
N ASP A 174 -23.13 9.44 -6.65
CA ASP A 174 -23.64 10.80 -6.71
C ASP A 174 -24.51 11.01 -5.46
N PRO A 175 -24.22 11.97 -4.56
CA PRO A 175 -25.07 12.22 -3.39
C PRO A 175 -26.39 12.93 -3.78
N ALA A 176 -26.83 12.80 -5.04
CA ALA A 176 -27.94 13.54 -5.61
C ALA A 176 -28.96 12.59 -6.26
N PHE A 177 -29.66 11.80 -5.45
CA PHE A 177 -31.00 11.21 -5.69
C PHE A 177 -31.30 10.35 -4.43
N VAL A 178 -32.27 10.58 -3.55
CA VAL A 178 -33.63 11.11 -3.67
C VAL A 178 -34.09 11.58 -2.28
N ALA A 179 -34.48 12.85 -2.15
CA ALA A 179 -35.49 13.25 -1.18
C ALA A 179 -36.85 13.20 -1.88
N SER A 180 -37.63 12.17 -1.62
CA SER A 180 -39.07 12.05 -1.93
C SER A 180 -39.59 10.92 -1.06
N GLY A 181 -40.58 11.23 -0.23
CA GLY A 181 -40.92 10.48 0.97
C GLY A 181 -41.78 9.23 0.81
N GLN A 182 -41.73 8.45 1.89
CA GLN A 182 -42.79 7.63 2.50
C GLN A 182 -43.25 6.32 1.79
N PRO A 183 -43.88 5.38 2.53
CA PRO A 183 -43.27 4.10 2.91
C PRO A 183 -44.04 2.87 2.38
N ASP A 184 -43.49 1.69 2.68
CA ASP A 184 -44.05 0.34 2.55
C ASP A 184 -44.49 -0.14 1.15
N GLN A 185 -43.66 -1.02 0.58
CA GLN A 185 -44.14 -2.23 -0.08
C GLN A 185 -43.04 -3.30 -0.10
N GLU A 186 -43.30 -4.38 0.63
CA GLU A 186 -42.57 -5.64 0.59
C GLU A 186 -42.55 -6.20 -0.85
N ALA A 187 -41.37 -6.55 -1.37
CA ALA A 187 -41.19 -7.56 -2.41
C ALA A 187 -39.70 -7.95 -2.56
N GLU A 188 -39.39 -9.16 -2.09
CA GLU A 188 -38.34 -10.09 -2.54
C GLU A 188 -36.89 -9.59 -2.67
N GLU A 189 -36.05 -10.01 -1.69
CA GLU A 189 -34.60 -10.15 -1.85
C GLU A 189 -34.28 -11.04 -3.07
N PRO A 190 -33.53 -10.57 -4.08
CA PRO A 190 -32.87 -11.48 -4.99
C PRO A 190 -31.71 -12.16 -4.25
N GLU A 191 -31.89 -13.45 -4.00
CA GLU A 191 -30.89 -14.37 -3.44
C GLU A 191 -29.52 -14.17 -4.08
N ASP A 192 -28.52 -13.88 -3.26
CA ASP A 192 -27.16 -13.54 -3.67
C ASP A 192 -26.35 -14.81 -4.01
N PRO A 193 -26.19 -15.19 -5.29
CA PRO A 193 -25.60 -16.48 -5.70
C PRO A 193 -24.11 -16.60 -5.34
N VAL A 194 -23.46 -15.47 -5.02
CA VAL A 194 -22.04 -15.38 -4.67
C VAL A 194 -21.81 -15.92 -3.25
N SER A 195 -22.76 -15.72 -2.35
CA SER A 195 -22.68 -16.15 -0.95
C SER A 195 -22.71 -17.68 -0.80
N GLU A 196 -23.50 -18.38 -1.61
CA GLU A 196 -23.50 -19.85 -1.66
C GLU A 196 -22.20 -20.42 -2.25
N GLN A 197 -21.62 -19.73 -3.24
CA GLN A 197 -20.37 -20.16 -3.87
C GLN A 197 -19.17 -20.04 -2.91
N LEU A 198 -19.10 -18.95 -2.14
CA LEU A 198 -18.10 -18.75 -1.09
C LEU A 198 -18.26 -19.76 0.06
N ARG A 199 -19.50 -20.08 0.44
CA ARG A 199 -19.78 -21.11 1.46
C ARG A 199 -19.35 -22.50 0.99
N ARG A 200 -19.53 -22.82 -0.30
CA ARG A 200 -19.10 -24.10 -0.90
C ARG A 200 -17.58 -24.22 -0.99
N ILE A 201 -16.86 -23.14 -1.33
CA ILE A 201 -15.38 -23.11 -1.40
C ILE A 201 -14.77 -23.27 0.00
N ASN A 202 -15.30 -22.56 1.00
CA ASN A 202 -14.80 -22.66 2.37
C ASN A 202 -15.01 -24.08 2.94
N TRP A 203 -16.11 -24.75 2.55
CA TRP A 203 -16.40 -26.11 2.98
C TRP A 203 -15.49 -27.16 2.29
N SER A 204 -15.21 -27.02 0.98
CA SER A 204 -14.32 -27.96 0.28
C SER A 204 -12.86 -27.83 0.72
N LEU A 205 -12.39 -26.60 1.02
CA LEU A 205 -11.04 -26.37 1.54
C LEU A 205 -10.83 -27.04 2.91
N LYS A 206 -11.84 -26.98 3.78
CA LYS A 206 -11.80 -27.64 5.10
C LYS A 206 -11.72 -29.16 4.96
N GLN A 207 -12.41 -29.75 3.98
CA GLN A 207 -12.34 -31.19 3.70
C GLN A 207 -10.98 -31.63 3.15
N VAL A 208 -10.38 -30.86 2.23
CA VAL A 208 -9.03 -31.15 1.71
C VAL A 208 -8.00 -31.11 2.83
N LEU A 209 -8.08 -30.13 3.74
CA LEU A 209 -7.18 -30.03 4.89
C LEU A 209 -7.28 -31.26 5.81
N ILE A 210 -8.50 -31.72 6.10
CA ILE A 210 -8.74 -32.90 6.95
C ILE A 210 -8.14 -34.16 6.31
N ILE A 211 -8.34 -34.37 5.00
CA ILE A 211 -7.77 -35.52 4.29
C ILE A 211 -6.23 -35.49 4.33
N LEU A 212 -5.63 -34.30 4.16
CA LEU A 212 -4.17 -34.15 4.15
C LEU A 212 -3.56 -34.44 5.52
N VAL A 213 -4.20 -33.97 6.60
CA VAL A 213 -3.81 -34.32 7.97
C VAL A 213 -3.94 -35.82 8.22
N PHE A 214 -5.02 -36.43 7.74
CA PHE A 214 -5.23 -37.87 7.91
C PHE A 214 -4.20 -38.70 7.14
N LEU A 215 -3.83 -38.28 5.93
CA LEU A 215 -2.78 -38.91 5.13
C LEU A 215 -1.41 -38.81 5.83
N MET A 216 -1.08 -37.63 6.38
CA MET A 216 0.15 -37.46 7.17
C MET A 216 0.15 -38.36 8.42
N LEU A 217 -0.99 -38.50 9.10
CA LEU A 217 -1.10 -39.39 10.26
C LEU A 217 -0.85 -40.85 9.88
N ILE A 218 -1.38 -41.31 8.74
CA ILE A 218 -1.16 -42.69 8.23
C ILE A 218 0.30 -42.92 7.85
N ILE A 219 0.95 -41.94 7.22
CA ILE A 219 2.37 -42.03 6.85
C ILE A 219 3.26 -42.07 8.10
N ALA A 220 2.91 -41.32 9.15
CA ALA A 220 3.66 -41.30 10.41
C ALA A 220 3.47 -42.56 11.27
N LEU A 221 2.40 -43.34 11.03
CA LEU A 221 2.11 -44.59 11.74
C LEU A 221 2.73 -45.83 11.09
N LYS A 222 3.45 -45.67 9.98
CA LYS A 222 4.12 -46.75 9.23
C LYS A 222 5.64 -46.63 9.36
#